data_AF-A0A7F8QC55-F1
#
_entry.id   AF-A0A7F8QC55-F1
#
_cell.length_a   1.000
_cell.length_b   1.000
_cell.length_c   1.000
_cell.angle_alpha   90.00
_cell.angle_beta   90.00
_cell.angle_gamma   90.00
#
_symmetry.space_group_name_H-M   'P 1'
#
loop_
_entity.id
_entity.type
_entity.pdbx_description
1 polymer ?
#
loop_
_entity_poly.entity_id
_entity_poly.type
_entity_poly.pdbx_seq_one_letter_code
_entity_poly.pdbx_strand_id
1 'polypeptide(L)'
;MTGSMVTDKRLKDLNITCRYGGVFHVEKNGRYSISRTEAADLCKAFNSTLPTMAQMEKALSIGFETCRYGFIEGHVVIPRIHPNSICAANNTGVYILTSNTSQYDTYCFNASAPPEEDCTSVTQLPNAFEGPITIMT
;
A
#
# COMPACT_ATOMS: atom_id res chain seq x y z
N MET A 1 -33.29 8.13 -7.75
CA MET A 1 -32.05 8.38 -8.52
C MET A 1 -31.34 9.55 -7.86
N THR A 2 -30.24 9.31 -7.14
CA THR A 2 -29.09 10.22 -6.93
C THR A 2 -28.07 9.48 -6.06
N GLY A 3 -27.53 8.39 -6.61
CA GLY A 3 -26.29 7.79 -6.11
C GLY A 3 -25.15 8.47 -6.87
N SER A 4 -24.58 9.52 -6.30
CA SER A 4 -23.32 10.08 -6.80
C SER A 4 -22.71 11.00 -5.75
N MET A 5 -21.41 10.79 -5.49
CA MET A 5 -20.50 11.74 -4.84
C MET A 5 -20.54 11.89 -3.31
N VAL A 6 -20.58 10.78 -2.57
CA VAL A 6 -19.69 10.73 -1.39
C VAL A 6 -18.34 10.26 -1.90
N THR A 7 -17.52 11.17 -2.45
CA THR A 7 -16.06 10.92 -2.41
C THR A 7 -15.76 10.75 -0.94
N ASP A 8 -15.51 9.52 -0.52
CA ASP A 8 -15.16 9.22 0.85
C ASP A 8 -14.05 10.19 1.27
N LYS A 9 -14.30 11.03 2.29
CA LYS A 9 -13.30 11.96 2.81
C LYS A 9 -12.00 11.20 3.13
N ARG A 10 -12.10 9.91 3.47
CA ARG A 10 -11.00 8.98 3.73
C ARG A 10 -10.12 8.69 2.51
N LEU A 11 -10.63 8.77 1.28
CA LEU A 11 -9.83 8.60 0.05
C LEU A 11 -9.01 9.84 -0.29
N LYS A 12 -9.46 11.04 0.09
CA LYS A 12 -8.77 12.30 -0.26
C LYS A 12 -7.38 12.41 0.36
N ASP A 13 -7.15 11.69 1.46
CA ASP A 13 -5.91 11.70 2.20
C ASP A 13 -5.00 10.50 1.87
N LEU A 14 -5.43 9.63 0.95
CA LEU A 14 -4.69 8.44 0.52
C LEU A 14 -4.10 8.65 -0.88
N ASN A 15 -2.80 8.45 -1.00
CA ASN A 15 -2.11 8.35 -2.28
C ASN A 15 -1.91 6.87 -2.60
N ILE A 16 -2.41 6.42 -3.75
CA ILE A 16 -2.47 5.00 -4.13
C ILE A 16 -1.86 4.83 -5.52
N THR A 17 -0.95 3.87 -5.67
CA THR A 17 -0.30 3.58 -6.96
C THR A 17 -1.17 2.73 -7.89
N CYS A 18 -0.71 2.54 -9.12
CA CYS A 18 -1.15 1.41 -9.94
C CYS A 18 -0.90 0.08 -9.22
N ARG A 19 -1.63 -0.96 -9.61
CA ARG A 19 -1.42 -2.33 -9.15
C ARG A 19 -0.45 -3.02 -10.12
N TYR A 20 0.43 -3.85 -9.59
CA TYR A 20 1.32 -4.70 -10.37
C TYR A 20 1.16 -6.13 -9.85
N GLY A 21 0.54 -7.00 -10.63
CA GLY A 21 0.27 -8.38 -10.19
C GLY A 21 -0.53 -8.37 -8.88
N GLY A 22 -1.46 -7.43 -8.75
CA GLY A 22 -2.28 -7.18 -7.57
C GLY A 22 -1.66 -6.36 -6.45
N VAL A 23 -0.34 -6.12 -6.43
CA VAL A 23 0.30 -5.32 -5.37
C VAL A 23 0.24 -3.83 -5.69
N PHE A 24 -0.10 -3.01 -4.70
CA PHE A 24 -0.06 -1.55 -4.78
C PHE A 24 0.41 -0.93 -3.46
N HIS A 25 0.92 0.30 -3.54
CA HIS A 25 1.33 1.10 -2.40
C HIS A 25 0.20 2.04 -1.97
N VAL A 26 0.11 2.28 -0.67
CA VAL A 26 -0.79 3.26 -0.06
C VAL A 26 -0.02 4.12 0.93
N GLU A 27 -0.01 5.42 0.67
CA GLU A 27 0.51 6.45 1.56
C GLU A 27 -0.64 7.28 2.13
N LYS A 28 -0.55 7.63 3.42
CA LYS A 28 -1.56 8.44 4.11
C LYS A 28 -0.97 9.79 4.50
N ASN A 29 -1.67 10.88 4.19
CA ASN A 29 -1.31 12.25 4.59
C ASN A 29 0.09 12.72 4.16
N GLY A 30 0.69 12.15 3.11
CA GLY A 30 2.01 12.54 2.61
C GLY A 30 3.20 12.24 3.53
N ARG A 31 3.02 11.36 4.53
CA ARG A 31 4.04 11.02 5.54
C ARG A 31 3.87 9.60 6.06
N TYR A 32 4.95 9.02 6.56
CA TYR A 32 4.90 7.77 7.34
C TYR A 32 4.02 7.98 8.58
N SER A 33 2.82 7.40 8.54
CA SER A 33 1.80 7.61 9.58
C SER A 33 0.89 6.42 9.80
N ILE A 34 1.08 5.33 9.05
CA ILE A 34 0.29 4.10 9.17
C ILE A 34 1.02 3.18 10.15
N SER A 35 0.32 2.64 11.14
CA SER A 35 0.85 1.61 12.03
C SER A 35 0.64 0.20 11.44
N ARG A 36 1.31 -0.84 11.95
CA ARG A 36 1.15 -2.22 11.45
C ARG A 36 -0.30 -2.73 11.54
N THR A 37 -1.03 -2.38 12.59
CA THR A 37 -2.45 -2.74 12.74
C THR A 37 -3.32 -1.99 11.74
N GLU A 38 -3.11 -0.67 11.64
CA GLU A 38 -3.82 0.17 10.67
C GLU A 38 -3.55 -0.25 9.22
N ALA A 39 -2.33 -0.72 8.91
CA ALA A 39 -1.97 -1.24 7.60
C ALA A 39 -2.85 -2.43 7.18
N ALA A 40 -3.07 -3.38 8.09
CA ALA A 40 -3.95 -4.53 7.85
C ALA A 40 -5.42 -4.10 7.65
N ASP A 41 -5.90 -3.16 8.48
CA ASP A 41 -7.25 -2.62 8.37
C ASP A 41 -7.46 -1.85 7.05
N LEU A 42 -6.44 -1.10 6.62
CA LEU A 42 -6.48 -0.32 5.39
C LEU A 42 -6.53 -1.23 4.16
N CYS A 43 -5.69 -2.28 4.11
CA CYS A 43 -5.78 -3.26 3.02
C CYS A 43 -7.15 -3.95 3.00
N LYS A 44 -7.70 -4.31 4.16
CA LYS A 44 -9.04 -4.90 4.26
C LYS A 44 -10.13 -3.96 3.73
N ALA A 45 -10.00 -2.65 3.98
CA ALA A 45 -10.91 -1.64 3.45
C ALA A 45 -10.90 -1.58 1.90
N PHE A 46 -9.78 -1.97 1.28
CA PHE A 46 -9.62 -2.15 -0.17
C PHE A 46 -9.94 -3.56 -0.68
N ASN A 47 -10.63 -4.42 0.07
CA ASN A 47 -10.83 -5.84 -0.29
C ASN A 47 -9.49 -6.56 -0.61
N SER A 48 -8.44 -6.15 0.09
CA SER A 48 -7.07 -6.57 -0.14
C SER A 48 -6.45 -7.10 1.15
N THR A 49 -5.28 -7.74 1.04
CA THR A 49 -4.49 -8.21 2.19
C THR A 49 -3.13 -7.53 2.21
N LEU A 50 -2.39 -7.65 3.32
CA LEU A 50 -0.96 -7.40 3.26
C LEU A 50 -0.32 -8.39 2.26
N PRO A 51 0.58 -7.97 1.37
CA PRO A 51 1.27 -8.88 0.47
C PRO A 51 2.18 -9.84 1.24
N THR A 52 2.30 -11.06 0.75
CA THR A 52 3.42 -11.95 1.08
C THR A 52 4.71 -11.45 0.43
N MET A 53 5.87 -11.95 0.88
CA MET A 53 7.14 -11.66 0.20
C MET A 53 7.11 -12.10 -1.27
N ALA A 54 6.58 -13.30 -1.56
CA ALA A 54 6.49 -13.83 -2.92
C ALA A 54 5.62 -12.96 -3.84
N GLN A 55 4.52 -12.39 -3.34
CA GLN A 55 3.69 -11.45 -4.09
C GLN A 55 4.44 -10.14 -4.36
N MET A 56 5.20 -9.62 -3.39
CA MET A 56 6.02 -8.42 -3.57
C MET A 56 7.15 -8.64 -4.58
N GLU A 57 7.85 -9.77 -4.52
CA GLU A 57 8.86 -10.16 -5.51
C GLU A 57 8.27 -10.30 -6.91
N LYS A 58 7.07 -10.88 -7.02
CA LYS A 58 6.37 -10.97 -8.30
C LYS A 58 6.03 -9.59 -8.85
N ALA A 59 5.51 -8.68 -8.03
CA ALA A 59 5.23 -7.30 -8.44
C ALA A 59 6.49 -6.55 -8.89
N LEU A 60 7.59 -6.68 -8.14
CA LEU A 60 8.89 -6.13 -8.51
C LEU A 60 9.35 -6.64 -9.90
N SER A 61 9.20 -7.94 -10.16
CA SER A 61 9.63 -8.56 -11.42
C SER A 61 8.91 -8.04 -12.67
N ILE A 62 7.76 -7.37 -12.50
CA ILE A 62 6.95 -6.81 -13.58
C ILE A 62 6.90 -5.27 -13.56
N GLY A 63 7.80 -4.62 -12.81
CA GLY A 63 7.99 -3.16 -12.88
C GLY A 63 7.64 -2.38 -11.62
N PHE A 64 7.18 -3.01 -10.54
CA PHE A 64 6.80 -2.27 -9.34
C PHE A 64 8.01 -1.82 -8.51
N GLU A 65 8.24 -0.51 -8.42
CA GLU A 65 9.20 0.06 -7.49
C GLU A 65 8.67 1.34 -6.83
N THR A 66 9.14 1.63 -5.61
CA THR A 66 8.83 2.89 -4.91
C THR A 66 10.08 3.45 -4.23
N CYS A 67 9.99 4.69 -3.74
CA CYS A 67 10.98 5.26 -2.82
C CYS A 67 10.43 5.35 -1.38
N ARG A 68 9.59 4.38 -0.98
CA ARG A 68 8.86 4.41 0.29
C ARG A 68 8.94 3.08 1.02
N TYR A 69 9.20 3.14 2.33
CA TYR A 69 9.09 1.98 3.20
C TYR A 69 7.61 1.73 3.53
N GLY A 70 7.19 0.47 3.43
CA GLY A 70 5.83 0.09 3.75
C GLY A 70 5.70 -1.33 4.27
N PHE A 71 4.62 -1.58 5.01
CA PHE A 71 4.32 -2.90 5.54
C PHE A 71 3.94 -3.90 4.45
N ILE A 72 4.46 -5.12 4.63
CA ILE A 72 3.96 -6.37 4.05
C ILE A 72 3.75 -7.37 5.20
N GLU A 73 3.35 -8.60 4.88
CA GLU A 73 3.25 -9.65 5.90
C GLU A 73 4.62 -9.90 6.56
N GLY A 74 4.66 -9.74 7.89
CA GLY A 74 5.87 -9.91 8.72
C GLY A 74 6.91 -8.78 8.62
N HIS A 75 6.99 -8.03 7.52
CA HIS A 75 8.15 -7.16 7.24
C HIS A 75 7.77 -5.71 6.92
N VAL A 76 8.77 -4.84 6.95
CA VAL A 76 8.72 -3.50 6.33
C VAL A 76 9.73 -3.54 5.18
N VAL A 77 9.28 -3.17 3.98
CA VAL A 77 10.09 -3.31 2.76
C VAL A 77 10.03 -2.07 1.88
N ILE A 78 10.97 -2.01 0.94
CA ILE A 78 10.96 -1.08 -0.19
C ILE A 78 11.37 -1.86 -1.46
N PRO A 79 10.48 -2.02 -2.47
CA PRO A 79 10.82 -2.64 -3.74
C PRO A 79 11.60 -1.65 -4.63
N ARG A 80 12.80 -2.03 -5.07
CA ARG A 80 13.69 -1.21 -5.90
C ARG A 80 14.15 -1.99 -7.14
N ILE A 81 13.90 -1.44 -8.32
CA ILE A 81 14.43 -1.97 -9.58
C ILE A 81 15.70 -1.20 -9.93
N HIS A 82 15.62 0.13 -9.92
CA HIS A 82 16.74 0.99 -10.26
C HIS A 82 17.50 1.44 -9.01
N PRO A 83 18.84 1.41 -8.99
CA PRO A 83 19.62 1.93 -7.87
C PRO A 83 19.38 3.44 -7.73
N ASN A 84 19.11 3.90 -6.51
CA ASN A 84 18.98 5.31 -6.18
C ASN A 84 19.54 5.58 -4.77
N SER A 85 20.41 6.58 -4.64
CA SER A 85 21.12 6.89 -3.40
C SER A 85 20.20 7.28 -2.25
N ILE A 86 19.03 7.85 -2.53
CA ILE A 86 18.04 8.24 -1.52
C ILE A 86 16.96 7.18 -1.27
N CYS A 87 16.91 6.11 -2.07
CA CYS A 87 15.93 5.02 -1.93
C CYS A 87 16.67 3.71 -1.59
N ALA A 88 16.66 3.33 -0.31
CA ALA A 88 17.40 2.17 0.19
C ALA A 88 18.92 2.20 -0.13
N ALA A 89 19.53 3.38 -0.21
CA ALA A 89 20.99 3.55 -0.39
C ALA A 89 21.57 2.74 -1.57
N ASN A 90 20.97 2.86 -2.76
CA ASN A 90 21.32 2.12 -3.98
C ASN A 90 21.04 0.61 -3.99
N ASN A 91 20.44 0.03 -2.94
CA ASN A 91 20.03 -1.37 -2.97
C ASN A 91 18.92 -1.60 -4.01
N THR A 92 18.93 -2.79 -4.60
CA THR A 92 17.90 -3.30 -5.52
C THR A 92 17.27 -4.57 -4.93
N GLY A 93 16.14 -5.00 -5.49
CA GLY A 93 15.35 -6.09 -4.93
C GLY A 93 14.27 -5.61 -3.96
N VAL A 94 13.67 -6.55 -3.24
CA VAL A 94 12.77 -6.23 -2.12
C VAL A 94 13.63 -6.03 -0.87
N TYR A 95 14.06 -4.80 -0.62
CA TYR A 95 14.93 -4.50 0.52
C TYR A 95 14.12 -4.51 1.82
N ILE A 96 14.54 -5.34 2.78
CA ILE A 96 13.91 -5.47 4.10
C ILE A 96 14.54 -4.47 5.06
N LEU A 97 13.72 -3.64 5.68
CA LEU A 97 14.16 -2.70 6.71
C LEU A 97 14.14 -3.35 8.09
N THR A 98 15.28 -3.35 8.78
CA THR A 98 15.36 -3.57 10.22
C THR A 98 15.29 -2.22 10.93
N SER A 99 14.13 -1.88 11.51
CA SER A 99 13.93 -0.60 12.19
C SER A 99 13.08 -0.74 13.45
N ASN A 100 13.33 0.17 14.39
CA ASN A 100 12.57 0.33 15.64
C ASN A 100 11.39 1.31 15.49
N THR A 101 11.21 1.94 14.34
CA THR A 101 10.07 2.84 14.07
C THR A 101 8.79 2.04 13.87
N SER A 102 7.67 2.56 14.39
CA SER A 102 6.37 1.88 14.36
C SER A 102 5.44 2.31 13.22
N GLN A 103 5.80 3.35 12.47
CA GLN A 103 4.96 3.94 11.43
C GLN A 103 5.68 4.04 10.09
N TYR A 104 4.98 3.63 9.04
CA TYR A 104 5.43 3.61 7.65
C TYR A 104 4.24 3.88 6.72
N ASP A 105 4.41 3.63 5.43
CA ASP A 105 3.30 3.43 4.50
C ASP A 105 2.86 1.95 4.55
N THR A 106 1.97 1.52 3.66
CA THR A 106 1.65 0.10 3.50
C THR A 106 1.63 -0.33 2.04
N TYR A 107 1.86 -1.61 1.80
CA TYR A 107 1.52 -2.26 0.56
C TYR A 107 0.29 -3.15 0.78
N CYS A 108 -0.51 -3.30 -0.26
CA CYS A 108 -1.70 -4.15 -0.25
C CYS A 108 -1.72 -5.02 -1.51
N PHE A 109 -2.31 -6.20 -1.41
CA PHE A 109 -2.48 -7.16 -2.50
C PHE A 109 -3.97 -7.42 -2.75
N ASN A 110 -4.41 -7.15 -3.98
CA ASN A 110 -5.76 -7.45 -4.45
C ASN A 110 -5.73 -8.69 -5.37
N ALA A 111 -6.31 -9.80 -4.91
CA ALA A 111 -6.36 -11.05 -5.65
C ALA A 111 -7.23 -10.99 -6.93
N SER A 112 -8.11 -10.00 -7.04
CA SER A 112 -8.99 -9.80 -8.21
C SER A 112 -8.37 -8.89 -9.28
N ALA A 113 -7.19 -8.33 -9.02
CA ALA A 113 -6.50 -7.48 -9.98
C ALA A 113 -5.90 -8.31 -11.14
N PRO A 114 -5.72 -7.70 -12.33
CA PRO A 114 -5.01 -8.33 -13.43
C PRO A 114 -3.57 -8.74 -13.04
N PRO A 115 -2.98 -9.75 -13.74
CA PRO A 115 -1.64 -10.24 -13.46
C PRO A 115 -0.53 -9.25 -13.85
N GLU A 116 -0.84 -8.26 -14.67
CA GLU A 116 0.09 -7.22 -15.15
C GLU A 116 -0.12 -5.89 -14.39
N GLU A 117 0.30 -4.78 -14.99
CA GLU A 117 0.04 -3.44 -14.48
C GLU A 117 -1.43 -3.03 -14.71
N ASP A 118 -2.07 -2.50 -13.67
CA ASP A 118 -3.41 -1.94 -13.72
C ASP A 118 -3.45 -0.58 -13.03
N CYS A 119 -3.57 0.47 -13.85
CA CYS A 119 -3.65 1.87 -13.43
C CYS A 119 -5.08 2.43 -13.40
N THR A 120 -6.12 1.58 -13.47
CA THR A 120 -7.50 2.08 -13.39
C THR A 120 -7.73 2.76 -12.04
N SER A 121 -8.37 3.93 -12.03
CA SER A 121 -8.49 4.74 -10.82
C SER A 121 -9.25 4.02 -9.70
N VAL A 122 -8.70 4.06 -8.48
CA VAL A 122 -9.39 3.57 -7.29
C VAL A 122 -10.39 4.64 -6.85
N THR A 123 -11.68 4.41 -7.13
CA THR A 123 -12.73 5.41 -6.89
C THR A 123 -13.42 5.28 -5.54
N GLN A 124 -13.29 4.11 -4.87
CA GLN A 124 -14.02 3.78 -3.65
C GLN A 124 -13.19 2.87 -2.72
N LEU A 125 -13.48 2.95 -1.42
CA LEU A 125 -13.08 1.98 -0.41
C LEU A 125 -14.24 1.00 -0.21
N PRO A 126 -14.24 -0.16 -0.88
CA PRO A 126 -15.41 -1.04 -0.93
C PRO A 126 -15.86 -1.57 0.44
N ASN A 127 -14.95 -1.64 1.42
CA ASN A 127 -15.24 -2.14 2.77
C ASN A 127 -14.96 -1.12 3.89
N ALA A 128 -14.93 0.18 3.61
CA ALA A 128 -14.75 1.14 4.68
C ALA A 128 -16.05 1.28 5.50
N PHE A 129 -16.11 0.61 6.66
CA PHE A 129 -17.24 0.70 7.59
C PHE A 129 -17.67 2.16 7.78
N GLU A 130 -18.95 2.47 7.60
CA GLU A 130 -19.52 3.79 7.89
C GLU A 130 -19.48 4.03 9.40
N GLY A 131 -18.36 4.52 9.91
CA GLY A 131 -18.19 4.84 11.33
C GLY A 131 -16.90 5.62 11.58
N PRO A 132 -16.90 6.52 12.58
CA PRO A 132 -15.67 7.18 13.01
C PRO A 132 -14.69 6.11 13.52
N ILE A 133 -13.44 6.15 13.06
CA ILE A 133 -12.36 5.38 13.67
C ILE A 133 -12.22 5.90 15.10
N THR A 134 -12.72 5.16 16.07
CA THR A 134 -12.39 5.39 17.47
C THR A 134 -10.92 5.05 17.64
N ILE A 135 -10.05 6.06 17.52
CA ILE A 135 -8.69 6.00 18.03
C ILE A 135 -8.85 5.78 19.53
N MET A 136 -8.64 4.55 20.01
CA MET A 136 -8.55 4.33 21.45
C MET A 136 -7.31 5.09 21.95
N THR A 137 -7.58 6.21 22.61
CA THR A 137 -6.63 6.94 23.46
C THR A 137 -6.21 6.10 24.64
#